data_AF-A0A7S3PIT5-F1
#
_entry.id   AF-A0A7S3PIT5-F1
#
_cell.length_a   1.000
_cell.length_b   1.000
_cell.length_c   1.000
_cell.angle_alpha   90.00
_cell.angle_beta   90.00
_cell.angle_gamma   90.00
#
_symmetry.space_group_name_H-M   'P 1'
#
loop_
_entity.id
_entity.type
_entity.pdbx_description
1 polymer ?
#
loop_
_entity_poly.entity_id
_entity_poly.type
_entity_poly.pdbx_seq_one_letter_code
_entity_poly.pdbx_strand_id
1 'polypeptide(L)'
;MAAINANTDAAADSGVSGHLESRASVLLEEKPCIDAAVRNFLAILLAPHSRSKLPDENGERIEQLDKLDIQRVCGSILRNINAVELLSPPQWCLKVPQKEEQTGLNRMEQIGDYKVLYAACSALSKSSSKITKNLGVSMLRLIWHDVRDKVIAECKTKKIGTEEQIVELLSLYESSFLEDEEKLSSFQEASTDNEPTTKVKDKEMEELVWAVDFKAVLNSRQQKRKVEAKKRMDDIDNEIRETVTNTLTDNGVTSTVTIEELGDGDDPEPESDLPP
;
A
#
# COMPACT_ATOMS: atom_id res chain seq x y z
N MET A 1 -15.48 54.54 6.81
CA MET A 1 -14.50 53.98 5.86
C MET A 1 -13.19 53.77 6.62
N ALA A 2 -12.98 52.57 7.16
CA ALA A 2 -11.79 52.21 7.91
C ALA A 2 -10.83 51.46 6.99
N ALA A 3 -9.72 52.08 6.63
CA ALA A 3 -8.60 51.44 5.96
C ALA A 3 -7.80 50.68 7.03
N ILE A 4 -7.91 49.35 7.00
CA ILE A 4 -7.15 48.47 7.89
C ILE A 4 -5.75 48.31 7.32
N ASN A 5 -4.76 48.73 8.12
CA ASN A 5 -3.33 48.54 7.93
C ASN A 5 -3.00 47.05 7.70
N ALA A 6 -2.44 46.73 6.54
CA ALA A 6 -2.00 45.38 6.17
C ALA A 6 -0.49 45.31 5.85
N ASN A 7 0.37 46.06 6.56
CA ASN A 7 1.76 46.22 6.12
C ASN A 7 2.84 46.19 7.22
N THR A 8 2.64 45.45 8.31
CA THR A 8 3.63 45.39 9.42
C THR A 8 4.19 44.00 9.76
N ASP A 9 3.88 42.93 9.03
CA ASP A 9 4.37 41.57 9.35
C ASP A 9 5.61 41.09 8.56
N ALA A 10 6.21 41.94 7.71
CA ALA A 10 7.23 41.49 6.76
C ALA A 10 8.61 41.10 7.35
N ALA A 11 8.92 41.43 8.62
CA ALA A 11 10.27 41.27 9.17
C ALA A 11 10.46 40.04 10.09
N ALA A 12 9.38 39.46 10.63
CA ALA A 12 9.44 38.20 11.39
C ALA A 12 9.25 36.96 10.50
N ASP A 13 8.95 37.17 9.21
CA ASP A 13 8.53 36.12 8.27
C ASP A 13 9.70 35.36 7.63
N SER A 14 10.93 35.91 7.66
CA SER A 14 12.05 35.33 6.90
C SER A 14 12.52 33.96 7.42
N GLY A 15 12.45 33.73 8.74
CA GLY A 15 12.84 32.44 9.34
C GLY A 15 11.77 31.35 9.19
N VAL A 16 10.50 31.72 9.29
CA VAL A 16 9.37 30.81 9.11
C VAL A 16 9.23 30.40 7.64
N SER A 17 9.50 31.32 6.71
CA SER A 17 9.49 31.04 5.26
C SER A 17 10.43 29.90 4.87
N GLY A 18 11.67 29.90 5.37
CA GLY A 18 12.67 28.88 5.01
C GLY A 18 12.28 27.46 5.44
N HIS A 19 11.66 27.29 6.61
CA HIS A 19 11.21 25.97 7.05
C HIS A 19 10.01 25.47 6.21
N LEU A 20 9.07 26.37 5.88
CA LEU A 20 7.92 26.02 5.05
C LEU A 20 8.33 25.66 3.61
N GLU A 21 9.30 26.37 3.05
CA GLU A 21 9.88 26.05 1.74
C GLU A 21 10.55 24.69 1.74
N SER A 22 11.36 24.38 2.77
CA SER A 22 11.98 23.05 2.90
C SER A 22 10.95 21.92 2.99
N ARG A 23 9.88 22.09 3.79
CA ARG A 23 8.78 21.11 3.85
C ARG A 23 8.03 21.00 2.52
N ALA A 24 7.83 22.12 1.81
CA ALA A 24 7.18 22.12 0.50
C ALA A 24 7.99 21.30 -0.51
N SER A 25 9.32 21.45 -0.51
CA SER A 25 10.21 20.64 -1.34
C SER A 25 10.08 19.15 -1.02
N VAL A 26 10.09 18.77 0.27
CA VAL A 26 9.90 17.38 0.69
C VAL A 26 8.58 16.80 0.17
N LEU A 27 7.47 17.55 0.29
CA LEU A 27 6.16 17.10 -0.21
C LEU A 27 6.11 16.94 -1.73
N LEU A 28 6.82 17.77 -2.49
CA LEU A 28 6.87 17.71 -3.96
C LEU A 28 7.84 16.63 -4.48
N GLU A 29 8.88 16.33 -3.72
CA GLU A 29 9.85 15.29 -4.02
C GLU A 29 9.37 13.89 -3.61
N GLU A 30 8.31 13.79 -2.81
CA GLU A 30 7.71 12.54 -2.36
C GLU A 30 7.38 11.60 -3.54
N LYS A 31 7.83 10.34 -3.42
CA LYS A 31 7.55 9.27 -4.38
C LYS A 31 7.14 7.97 -3.66
N PRO A 32 6.25 7.18 -4.27
CA PRO A 32 5.52 7.47 -5.50
C PRO A 32 4.44 8.53 -5.29
N CYS A 33 4.11 9.28 -6.35
CA CYS A 33 2.98 10.19 -6.33
C CYS A 33 1.66 9.40 -6.33
N ILE A 34 0.57 10.04 -5.88
CA ILE A 34 -0.75 9.40 -5.76
C ILE A 34 -1.19 8.72 -7.07
N ASP A 35 -0.95 9.32 -8.25
CA ASP A 35 -1.31 8.72 -9.54
C ASP A 35 -0.61 7.37 -9.78
N ALA A 36 0.67 7.26 -9.41
CA ALA A 36 1.41 6.02 -9.51
C ALA A 36 0.94 5.00 -8.45
N ALA A 37 0.70 5.44 -7.22
CA ALA A 37 0.19 4.60 -6.15
C ALA A 37 -1.18 3.98 -6.47
N VAL A 38 -2.13 4.77 -7.00
CA VAL A 38 -3.44 4.25 -7.43
C VAL A 38 -3.31 3.27 -8.60
N ARG A 39 -2.35 3.44 -9.51
CA ARG A 39 -2.09 2.46 -10.58
C ARG A 39 -1.50 1.16 -10.04
N ASN A 40 -0.56 1.25 -9.10
CA ASN A 40 -0.01 0.08 -8.42
C ASN A 40 -1.13 -0.67 -7.69
N PHE A 41 -1.98 0.05 -6.94
CA PHE A 41 -3.16 -0.51 -6.28
C PHE A 41 -4.11 -1.20 -7.27
N LEU A 42 -4.44 -0.54 -8.39
CA LEU A 42 -5.25 -1.14 -9.44
C LEU A 42 -4.63 -2.43 -10.01
N ALA A 43 -3.31 -2.45 -10.24
CA ALA A 43 -2.60 -3.63 -10.73
C ALA A 43 -2.66 -4.79 -9.72
N ILE A 44 -2.52 -4.49 -8.42
CA ILE A 44 -2.67 -5.47 -7.33
C ILE A 44 -4.10 -6.02 -7.34
N LEU A 45 -5.12 -5.16 -7.40
CA LEU A 45 -6.51 -5.60 -7.39
C LEU A 45 -6.86 -6.46 -8.61
N LEU A 46 -6.35 -6.14 -9.81
CA LEU A 46 -6.68 -6.90 -11.02
C LEU A 46 -5.94 -8.24 -11.14
N ALA A 47 -4.84 -8.45 -10.39
CA ALA A 47 -4.07 -9.68 -10.45
C ALA A 47 -4.83 -10.92 -9.90
N PRO A 48 -5.48 -10.87 -8.71
CA PRO A 48 -6.34 -11.94 -8.20
C PRO A 48 -7.53 -12.25 -9.11
N HIS A 49 -8.12 -11.25 -9.78
CA HIS A 49 -9.24 -11.47 -10.71
C HIS A 49 -8.85 -12.27 -11.97
N SER A 50 -7.57 -12.61 -12.11
CA SER A 50 -7.06 -13.53 -13.15
C SER A 50 -6.81 -14.94 -12.62
N ARG A 51 -6.80 -15.13 -11.29
CA ARG A 51 -6.60 -16.42 -10.61
C ARG A 51 -7.93 -16.83 -9.94
N SER A 52 -8.69 -17.63 -10.68
CA SER A 52 -9.90 -18.36 -10.30
C SER A 52 -10.27 -18.37 -8.80
N LYS A 53 -11.46 -17.85 -8.51
CA LYS A 53 -12.34 -18.00 -7.33
C LYS A 53 -12.03 -19.25 -6.48
N LEU A 54 -11.14 -19.12 -5.49
CA LEU A 54 -11.13 -20.07 -4.38
C LEU A 54 -12.26 -19.66 -3.42
N PRO A 55 -13.13 -20.60 -2.99
CA PRO A 55 -14.07 -20.31 -1.92
C PRO A 55 -13.29 -19.89 -0.67
N ASP A 56 -13.84 -18.93 0.07
CA ASP A 56 -13.41 -18.61 1.42
C ASP A 56 -13.63 -19.81 2.35
N GLU A 57 -13.02 -19.77 3.53
CA GLU A 57 -13.08 -20.87 4.52
C GLU A 57 -14.52 -21.19 4.98
N ASN A 58 -15.45 -20.25 4.81
CA ASN A 58 -16.87 -20.40 5.16
C ASN A 58 -17.77 -20.75 3.95
N GLY A 59 -17.22 -20.80 2.73
CA GLY A 59 -17.97 -21.05 1.51
C GLY A 59 -18.91 -19.91 1.06
N GLU A 60 -18.91 -18.77 1.78
CA GLU A 60 -19.61 -17.56 1.39
C GLU A 60 -18.75 -16.70 0.44
N ARG A 61 -19.09 -16.76 -0.84
CA ARG A 61 -18.45 -15.88 -1.82
C ARG A 61 -18.87 -14.44 -1.55
N ILE A 62 -17.99 -13.64 -0.94
CA ILE A 62 -18.08 -12.18 -1.03
C ILE A 62 -18.10 -11.85 -2.53
N GLU A 63 -19.20 -11.25 -3.01
CA GLU A 63 -19.31 -10.84 -4.39
C GLU A 63 -18.18 -9.84 -4.68
N GLN A 64 -17.22 -10.24 -5.51
CA GLN A 64 -16.14 -9.36 -5.89
C GLN A 64 -16.65 -8.30 -6.88
N LEU A 65 -16.17 -7.08 -6.70
CA LEU A 65 -16.45 -5.97 -7.61
C LEU A 65 -15.95 -6.31 -9.02
N ASP A 66 -16.72 -6.00 -10.06
CA ASP A 66 -16.29 -6.25 -11.44
C ASP A 66 -15.01 -5.46 -11.78
N LYS A 67 -14.18 -6.00 -12.69
CA LYS A 67 -12.92 -5.37 -13.11
C LYS A 67 -13.13 -3.93 -13.60
N LEU A 68 -14.22 -3.68 -14.34
CA LEU A 68 -14.54 -2.35 -14.84
C LEU A 68 -14.94 -1.40 -13.70
N ASP A 69 -15.66 -1.91 -12.71
CA ASP A 69 -16.07 -1.12 -11.55
C ASP A 69 -14.87 -0.79 -10.65
N ILE A 70 -13.92 -1.72 -10.44
CA ILE A 70 -12.64 -1.43 -9.77
C ILE A 70 -11.89 -0.29 -10.47
N GLN A 71 -11.77 -0.34 -11.80
CA GLN A 71 -11.14 0.73 -12.59
C GLN A 71 -11.87 2.07 -12.43
N ARG A 72 -13.21 2.06 -12.39
CA ARG A 72 -14.02 3.26 -12.20
C ARG A 72 -13.87 3.85 -10.80
N VAL A 73 -13.80 3.01 -9.76
CA VAL A 73 -13.54 3.46 -8.38
C VAL A 73 -12.15 4.10 -8.29
N CYS A 74 -11.11 3.45 -8.82
CA CYS A 74 -9.75 4.02 -8.85
C CYS A 74 -9.70 5.35 -9.61
N GLY A 75 -10.41 5.44 -10.75
CA GLY A 75 -10.56 6.70 -11.48
C GLY A 75 -11.33 7.78 -10.70
N SER A 76 -12.33 7.39 -9.91
CA SER A 76 -13.09 8.27 -9.01
C SER A 76 -12.19 8.87 -7.93
N ILE A 77 -11.32 8.05 -7.31
CA ILE A 77 -10.31 8.52 -6.33
C ILE A 77 -9.46 9.64 -6.94
N LEU A 78 -8.85 9.39 -8.11
CA LEU A 78 -7.99 10.39 -8.77
C LEU A 78 -8.75 11.66 -9.17
N ARG A 79 -10.01 11.55 -9.62
CA ARG A 79 -10.83 12.72 -9.95
C ARG A 79 -11.14 13.55 -8.71
N ASN A 80 -11.60 12.92 -7.62
CA ASN A 80 -11.98 13.62 -6.41
C ASN A 80 -10.79 14.29 -5.71
N ILE A 81 -9.60 13.66 -5.75
CA ILE A 81 -8.37 14.30 -5.23
C ILE A 81 -7.99 15.53 -6.06
N ASN A 82 -8.07 15.46 -7.40
CA ASN A 82 -7.75 16.63 -8.24
C ASN A 82 -8.81 17.74 -8.15
N ALA A 83 -10.03 17.41 -7.74
CA ALA A 83 -11.14 18.36 -7.54
C ALA A 83 -11.30 18.80 -6.07
N VAL A 84 -10.33 18.48 -5.19
CA VAL A 84 -10.42 18.84 -3.78
C VAL A 84 -10.26 20.35 -3.61
N GLU A 85 -11.25 20.97 -3.00
CA GLU A 85 -11.16 22.35 -2.53
C GLU A 85 -10.68 22.34 -1.09
N LEU A 86 -9.42 22.72 -0.88
CA LEU A 86 -8.86 22.77 0.46
C LEU A 86 -9.44 23.96 1.24
N LEU A 87 -9.83 23.71 2.48
CA LEU A 87 -10.22 24.75 3.42
C LEU A 87 -9.00 25.63 3.73
N SER A 88 -9.24 26.89 4.06
CA SER A 88 -8.15 27.71 4.62
C SER A 88 -7.63 27.06 5.92
N PRO A 89 -6.35 27.22 6.28
CA PRO A 89 -5.81 26.60 7.49
C PRO A 89 -6.61 26.88 8.77
N PRO A 90 -7.14 28.10 9.03
CA PRO A 90 -8.01 28.34 10.19
C PRO A 90 -9.32 27.54 10.13
N GLN A 91 -9.96 27.44 8.97
CA GLN A 91 -11.19 26.66 8.79
C GLN A 91 -10.95 25.16 8.96
N TRP A 92 -9.82 24.66 8.46
CA TRP A 92 -9.42 23.27 8.67
C TRP A 92 -9.17 22.97 10.15
N CYS A 93 -8.50 23.87 10.89
CA CYS A 93 -8.31 23.72 12.33
C CYS A 93 -9.62 23.65 13.13
N LEU A 94 -10.66 24.37 12.69
CA LEU A 94 -12.00 24.30 13.29
C LEU A 94 -12.71 22.98 12.96
N LYS A 95 -12.52 22.47 11.73
CA LYS A 95 -13.14 21.21 11.28
C LYS A 95 -12.49 19.99 11.91
N VAL A 96 -11.17 20.01 12.08
CA VAL A 96 -10.36 18.90 12.61
C VAL A 96 -9.75 19.37 13.94
N PRO A 97 -10.48 19.31 15.07
CA PRO A 97 -9.94 19.71 16.37
C PRO A 97 -8.83 18.74 16.83
N GLN A 98 -8.04 19.19 17.81
CA GLN A 98 -7.04 18.34 18.46
C GLN A 98 -7.74 17.19 19.19
N LYS A 99 -7.30 15.94 18.97
CA LYS A 99 -7.82 14.76 19.67
C LYS A 99 -7.32 14.71 21.11
N GLU A 100 -8.01 13.97 21.98
CA GLU A 100 -7.62 13.83 23.39
C GLU A 100 -6.23 13.19 23.56
N GLU A 101 -5.84 12.23 22.72
CA GLU A 101 -4.52 11.60 22.79
C GLU A 101 -3.42 12.39 22.05
N GLN A 102 -3.79 13.41 21.26
CA GLN A 102 -2.83 14.11 20.41
C GLN A 102 -2.05 15.16 21.22
N THR A 103 -0.71 15.06 21.22
CA THR A 103 0.13 16.07 21.87
C THR A 103 0.06 17.43 21.16
N GLY A 104 0.31 18.51 21.90
CA GLY A 104 0.36 19.86 21.32
C GLY A 104 1.41 19.99 20.21
N LEU A 105 2.57 19.33 20.35
CA LEU A 105 3.63 19.33 19.34
C LEU A 105 3.16 18.66 18.04
N ASN A 106 2.61 17.44 18.13
CA ASN A 106 2.09 16.70 16.97
C ASN A 106 0.99 17.51 16.28
N ARG A 107 0.15 18.19 17.06
CA ARG A 107 -0.89 19.06 16.51
C ARG A 107 -0.31 20.25 15.75
N MET A 108 0.72 20.91 16.28
CA MET A 108 1.40 22.01 15.58
C MET A 108 2.06 21.55 14.28
N GLU A 109 2.69 20.37 14.29
CA GLU A 109 3.29 19.77 13.09
C GLU A 109 2.23 19.49 12.03
N GLN A 110 1.11 18.87 12.43
CA GLN A 110 -0.03 18.59 11.54
C GLN A 110 -0.60 19.87 10.91
N ILE A 111 -0.73 20.95 11.69
CA ILE A 111 -1.16 22.26 11.18
C ILE A 111 -0.11 22.83 10.21
N GLY A 112 1.17 22.67 10.53
CA GLY A 112 2.30 23.04 9.67
C GLY A 112 2.22 22.34 8.31
N ASP A 113 2.08 21.02 8.30
CA ASP A 113 1.94 20.22 7.09
C ASP A 113 0.72 20.62 6.28
N TYR A 114 -0.42 20.85 6.93
CA TYR A 114 -1.61 21.32 6.23
C TYR A 114 -1.42 22.69 5.57
N LYS A 115 -0.72 23.63 6.22
CA LYS A 115 -0.40 24.95 5.63
C LYS A 115 0.49 24.81 4.40
N VAL A 116 1.53 23.98 4.49
CA VAL A 116 2.43 23.71 3.35
C VAL A 116 1.65 23.07 2.21
N LEU A 117 0.81 22.07 2.50
CA LEU A 117 -0.07 21.44 1.52
C LEU A 117 -1.01 22.45 0.85
N TYR A 118 -1.66 23.32 1.64
CA TYR A 118 -2.55 24.36 1.13
C TYR A 118 -1.83 25.30 0.15
N ALA A 119 -0.63 25.76 0.52
CA ALA A 119 0.20 26.61 -0.34
C ALA A 119 0.62 25.87 -1.63
N ALA A 120 1.08 24.62 -1.51
CA ALA A 120 1.49 23.79 -2.64
C ALA A 120 0.32 23.54 -3.62
N CYS A 121 -0.86 23.18 -3.12
CA CYS A 121 -2.05 23.00 -3.95
C CYS A 121 -2.51 24.32 -4.62
N SER A 122 -2.41 25.45 -3.93
CA SER A 122 -2.66 26.77 -4.53
C SER A 122 -1.67 27.08 -5.66
N ALA A 123 -0.39 26.73 -5.50
CA ALA A 123 0.60 26.89 -6.55
C ALA A 123 0.35 25.95 -7.75
N LEU A 124 0.03 24.68 -7.50
CA LEU A 124 -0.23 23.68 -8.54
C LEU A 124 -1.51 23.99 -9.35
N SER A 125 -2.56 24.48 -8.69
CA SER A 125 -3.79 24.91 -9.38
C SER A 125 -3.54 26.09 -10.33
N LYS A 126 -2.68 27.04 -9.96
CA LYS A 126 -2.24 28.14 -10.84
C LYS A 126 -1.40 27.65 -12.02
N SER A 127 -0.59 26.61 -11.83
CA SER A 127 0.26 26.06 -12.89
C SER A 127 -0.44 25.01 -13.77
N SER A 128 -1.74 24.77 -13.60
CA SER A 128 -2.53 23.73 -14.28
C SER A 128 -2.00 22.30 -14.10
N SER A 129 -1.11 22.10 -13.13
CA SER A 129 -0.53 20.79 -12.83
C SER A 129 -1.47 19.97 -11.97
N LYS A 130 -1.64 18.69 -12.31
CA LYS A 130 -2.50 17.78 -11.53
C LYS A 130 -1.87 17.51 -10.17
N ILE A 131 -2.66 17.70 -9.12
CA ILE A 131 -2.30 17.42 -7.72
C ILE A 131 -1.78 15.97 -7.59
N THR A 132 -2.51 15.00 -8.15
CA THR A 132 -2.15 13.57 -8.02
C THR A 132 -0.82 13.18 -8.66
N LYS A 133 -0.25 14.03 -9.52
CA LYS A 133 1.04 13.79 -10.19
C LYS A 133 2.24 14.38 -9.44
N ASN A 134 1.99 15.28 -8.49
CA ASN A 134 3.05 16.04 -7.82
C ASN A 134 3.15 15.72 -6.33
N LEU A 135 2.06 15.25 -5.71
CA LEU A 135 2.00 14.97 -4.28
C LEU A 135 1.85 13.46 -4.03
N GLY A 136 2.42 13.00 -2.91
CA GLY A 136 2.42 11.61 -2.50
C GLY A 136 1.51 11.34 -1.30
N VAL A 137 1.94 10.42 -0.44
CA VAL A 137 1.14 9.87 0.66
C VAL A 137 0.84 10.90 1.74
N SER A 138 1.78 11.81 2.02
CA SER A 138 1.65 12.82 3.07
C SER A 138 0.44 13.74 2.85
N MET A 139 0.18 14.12 1.60
CA MET A 139 -1.05 14.82 1.24
C MET A 139 -2.29 13.97 1.55
N LEU A 140 -2.28 12.73 1.07
CA LEU A 140 -3.45 11.87 1.08
C LEU A 140 -3.96 11.68 2.51
N ARG A 141 -3.06 11.46 3.47
CA ARG A 141 -3.35 11.35 4.91
C ARG A 141 -4.17 12.52 5.46
N LEU A 142 -3.92 13.75 4.99
CA LEU A 142 -4.58 14.96 5.50
C LEU A 142 -5.98 15.19 4.91
N ILE A 143 -6.27 14.64 3.74
CA ILE A 143 -7.51 14.93 2.99
C ILE A 143 -8.37 13.69 2.74
N TRP A 144 -7.90 12.51 3.13
CA TRP A 144 -8.52 11.24 2.73
C TRP A 144 -9.99 11.15 3.14
N HIS A 145 -10.34 11.51 4.37
CA HIS A 145 -11.73 11.43 4.84
C HIS A 145 -12.70 12.20 3.92
N ASP A 146 -12.32 13.43 3.53
CA ASP A 146 -13.15 14.26 2.64
C ASP A 146 -13.23 13.69 1.21
N VAL A 147 -12.15 13.06 0.74
CA VAL A 147 -12.11 12.42 -0.58
C VAL A 147 -12.93 11.13 -0.57
N ARG A 148 -12.80 10.31 0.46
CA ARG A 148 -13.45 9.01 0.63
C ARG A 148 -14.96 9.14 0.54
N ASP A 149 -15.54 10.07 1.30
CA ASP A 149 -16.99 10.30 1.31
C ASP A 149 -17.52 10.75 -0.07
N LYS A 150 -16.75 11.59 -0.77
CA LYS A 150 -17.09 12.02 -2.14
C LYS A 150 -17.01 10.87 -3.14
N VAL A 151 -16.01 10.00 -3.02
CA VAL A 151 -15.87 8.82 -3.88
C VAL A 151 -17.04 7.86 -3.68
N ILE A 152 -17.44 7.60 -2.43
CA ILE A 152 -18.61 6.76 -2.11
C ILE A 152 -19.88 7.38 -2.73
N ALA A 153 -20.11 8.66 -2.52
CA ALA A 153 -21.27 9.37 -3.06
C ALA A 153 -21.30 9.36 -4.61
N GLU A 154 -20.15 9.56 -5.25
CA GLU A 154 -20.01 9.50 -6.71
C GLU A 154 -20.31 8.10 -7.24
N CYS A 155 -19.75 7.05 -6.61
CA CYS A 155 -19.96 5.67 -7.03
C CYS A 155 -21.41 5.23 -6.85
N LYS A 156 -22.07 5.64 -5.75
CA LYS A 156 -23.50 5.43 -5.52
C LYS A 156 -24.35 6.10 -6.59
N THR A 157 -24.03 7.35 -6.94
CA THR A 157 -24.73 8.09 -8.00
C THR A 157 -24.59 7.42 -9.37
N LYS A 158 -23.41 6.86 -9.65
CA LYS A 158 -23.10 6.18 -10.93
C LYS A 158 -23.44 4.69 -10.94
N LYS A 159 -23.97 4.14 -9.83
CA LYS A 159 -24.31 2.72 -9.66
C LYS A 159 -23.10 1.80 -9.95
N ILE A 160 -21.94 2.14 -9.40
CA ILE A 160 -20.69 1.36 -9.51
C ILE A 160 -20.60 0.43 -8.31
N GLY A 161 -20.90 -0.86 -8.46
CA GLY A 161 -20.91 -1.82 -7.33
C GLY A 161 -21.94 -1.53 -6.23
N THR A 162 -21.91 -2.34 -5.17
CA THR A 162 -22.63 -2.07 -3.92
C THR A 162 -21.85 -1.12 -3.01
N GLU A 163 -22.53 -0.48 -2.07
CA GLU A 163 -21.91 0.45 -1.13
C GLU A 163 -20.86 -0.27 -0.26
N GLU A 164 -21.16 -1.49 0.17
CA GLU A 164 -20.29 -2.35 0.97
C GLU A 164 -18.98 -2.68 0.23
N GLN A 165 -19.08 -3.07 -1.04
CA GLN A 165 -17.91 -3.37 -1.88
C GLN A 165 -17.02 -2.13 -2.08
N ILE A 166 -17.62 -0.96 -2.29
CA ILE A 166 -16.87 0.29 -2.43
C ILE A 166 -16.16 0.62 -1.11
N VAL A 167 -16.88 0.55 0.01
CA VAL A 167 -16.31 0.84 1.33
C VAL A 167 -15.18 -0.11 1.66
N GLU A 168 -15.33 -1.41 1.40
CA GLU A 168 -14.27 -2.41 1.60
C GLU A 168 -13.03 -2.08 0.75
N LEU A 169 -13.20 -1.81 -0.55
CA LEU A 169 -12.10 -1.46 -1.44
C LEU A 169 -11.40 -0.17 -1.01
N LEU A 170 -12.14 0.86 -0.60
CA LEU A 170 -11.57 2.11 -0.12
C LEU A 170 -10.85 1.92 1.21
N SER A 171 -11.36 1.07 2.10
CA SER A 171 -10.72 0.75 3.38
C SER A 171 -9.43 -0.04 3.17
N LEU A 172 -9.39 -0.91 2.16
CA LEU A 172 -8.18 -1.59 1.72
C LEU A 172 -7.14 -0.61 1.14
N TYR A 173 -7.57 0.40 0.37
CA TYR A 173 -6.66 1.44 -0.09
C TYR A 173 -6.16 2.31 1.08
N GLU A 174 -7.05 2.67 2.00
CA GLU A 174 -6.77 3.46 3.20
C GLU A 174 -5.73 2.80 4.12
N SER A 175 -5.85 1.49 4.35
CA SER A 175 -4.87 0.73 5.14
C SER A 175 -3.49 0.66 4.51
N SER A 176 -3.35 0.97 3.22
CA SER A 176 -2.04 1.04 2.56
C SER A 176 -1.24 2.30 2.93
N PHE A 177 -1.84 3.31 3.57
CA PHE A 177 -1.13 4.53 3.92
C PHE A 177 -1.47 5.16 5.27
N LEU A 178 -2.59 4.80 5.90
CA LEU A 178 -2.82 5.12 7.29
C LEU A 178 -2.11 4.08 8.14
N GLU A 179 -0.95 4.48 8.66
CA GLU A 179 -0.35 3.75 9.78
C GLU A 179 -1.35 3.81 10.94
N ASP A 180 -1.65 2.67 11.57
CA ASP A 180 -2.34 2.71 12.86
C ASP A 180 -1.44 3.48 13.83
N GLU A 181 -1.77 4.75 14.12
CA GLU A 181 -1.04 5.55 15.11
C GLU A 181 -0.96 4.81 16.47
N GLU A 182 -1.90 3.90 16.75
CA GLU A 182 -1.90 3.01 17.92
C GLU A 182 -0.82 1.90 17.88
N LYS A 183 -0.33 1.50 16.70
CA LYS A 183 0.70 0.45 16.58
C LYS A 183 2.10 0.92 16.97
N LEU A 184 2.35 2.23 17.05
CA LEU A 184 3.62 2.78 17.54
C LEU A 184 3.70 2.82 19.07
N SER A 185 2.57 2.93 19.79
CA SER A 185 2.58 2.93 21.26
C SER A 185 2.51 1.52 21.87
N SER A 186 1.94 0.55 21.16
CA SER A 186 1.74 -0.83 21.65
C SER A 186 2.85 -1.82 21.28
N PHE A 187 3.86 -1.41 20.50
CA PHE A 187 4.97 -2.29 20.08
C PHE A 187 5.93 -2.68 21.22
N GLN A 188 5.71 -2.18 22.45
CA GLN A 188 6.58 -2.45 23.59
C GLN A 188 6.13 -3.59 24.51
N GLU A 189 4.93 -4.18 24.34
CA GLU A 189 4.40 -5.10 25.38
C GLU A 189 3.80 -6.46 24.94
N ALA A 190 3.81 -6.86 23.66
CA ALA A 190 3.15 -8.14 23.28
C ALA A 190 4.04 -9.11 22.48
N SER A 191 4.85 -9.89 23.20
CA SER A 191 5.26 -11.25 22.81
C SER A 191 4.25 -12.26 23.35
N THR A 192 3.23 -12.60 22.56
CA THR A 192 2.44 -13.82 22.76
C THR A 192 1.98 -14.35 21.41
N ASP A 193 2.46 -15.53 21.10
CA ASP A 193 2.22 -16.28 19.86
C ASP A 193 0.72 -16.56 19.64
N ASN A 194 0.30 -16.44 18.37
CA ASN A 194 -0.92 -17.00 17.74
C ASN A 194 -1.99 -16.04 17.18
N GLU A 195 -1.61 -14.98 16.45
CA GLU A 195 -2.42 -14.55 15.29
C GLU A 195 -1.61 -13.73 14.24
N PRO A 196 -0.95 -14.38 13.26
CA PRO A 196 -0.04 -13.68 12.34
C PRO A 196 -0.50 -13.56 10.86
N THR A 197 -1.63 -14.11 10.41
CA THR A 197 -1.88 -14.25 8.96
C THR A 197 -2.45 -13.02 8.26
N THR A 198 -3.27 -12.20 8.91
CA THR A 198 -3.87 -10.98 8.33
C THR A 198 -2.87 -9.83 8.27
N LYS A 199 -2.12 -9.60 9.36
CA LYS A 199 -1.16 -8.47 9.49
C LYS A 199 -0.03 -8.49 8.47
N VAL A 200 0.37 -9.67 7.98
CA VAL A 200 1.44 -9.79 6.98
C VAL A 200 0.95 -9.35 5.59
N LYS A 201 -0.33 -9.59 5.26
CA LYS A 201 -0.89 -9.22 3.96
C LYS A 201 -0.99 -7.69 3.79
N ASP A 202 -1.28 -6.98 4.88
CA ASP A 202 -1.43 -5.52 4.84
C ASP A 202 -0.10 -4.81 4.58
N LYS A 203 0.98 -5.21 5.28
CA LYS A 203 2.32 -4.68 5.03
C LYS A 203 2.82 -4.98 3.62
N GLU A 204 2.50 -6.18 3.12
CA GLU A 204 2.81 -6.53 1.75
C GLU A 204 2.07 -5.62 0.76
N MET A 205 0.82 -5.28 1.02
CA MET A 205 0.08 -4.39 0.13
C MET A 205 0.64 -2.97 0.16
N GLU A 206 0.90 -2.42 1.35
CA GLU A 206 1.49 -1.08 1.55
C GLU A 206 2.77 -0.89 0.72
N GLU A 207 3.75 -1.78 0.87
CA GLU A 207 5.03 -1.67 0.16
C GLU A 207 4.86 -1.79 -1.37
N LEU A 208 3.84 -2.51 -1.87
CA LEU A 208 3.57 -2.57 -3.31
C LEU A 208 2.84 -1.33 -3.83
N VAL A 209 1.82 -0.86 -3.11
CA VAL A 209 1.05 0.33 -3.50
C VAL A 209 1.99 1.52 -3.60
N TRP A 210 2.85 1.70 -2.60
CA TRP A 210 3.78 2.82 -2.51
C TRP A 210 5.20 2.49 -3.02
N ALA A 211 5.35 1.49 -3.90
CA ALA A 211 6.62 1.22 -4.58
C ALA A 211 6.91 2.27 -5.68
N VAL A 212 8.11 2.86 -5.66
CA VAL A 212 8.62 3.71 -6.77
C VAL A 212 8.85 2.88 -8.03
N ASP A 213 9.47 1.71 -7.89
CA ASP A 213 9.58 0.70 -8.95
C ASP A 213 8.77 -0.55 -8.58
N PHE A 214 7.49 -0.52 -8.94
CA PHE A 214 6.55 -1.61 -8.69
C PHE A 214 7.04 -2.97 -9.21
N LYS A 215 7.71 -2.99 -10.38
CA LYS A 215 8.18 -4.25 -10.99
C LYS A 215 9.37 -4.81 -10.23
N ALA A 216 10.32 -3.97 -9.83
CA ALA A 216 11.47 -4.41 -9.03
C ALA A 216 11.01 -5.01 -7.69
N VAL A 217 10.11 -4.33 -6.98
CA VAL A 217 9.55 -4.82 -5.70
C VAL A 217 8.80 -6.13 -5.89
N LEU A 218 7.94 -6.21 -6.92
CA LEU A 218 7.20 -7.44 -7.23
C LEU A 218 8.13 -8.62 -7.57
N ASN A 219 9.17 -8.38 -8.37
CA ASN A 219 10.16 -9.41 -8.74
C ASN A 219 10.97 -9.88 -7.53
N SER A 220 11.44 -8.95 -6.69
CA SER A 220 12.14 -9.24 -5.44
C SER A 220 11.30 -10.16 -4.55
N ARG A 221 10.00 -9.89 -4.41
CA ARG A 221 9.08 -10.74 -3.66
C ARG A 221 8.87 -12.11 -4.28
N GLN A 222 8.71 -12.18 -5.60
CA GLN A 222 8.59 -13.47 -6.28
C GLN A 222 9.85 -14.32 -6.09
N GLN A 223 11.04 -13.71 -6.16
CA GLN A 223 12.30 -14.39 -5.87
C GLN A 223 12.36 -14.86 -4.41
N LYS A 224 12.02 -14.00 -3.45
CA LYS A 224 11.96 -14.37 -2.03
C LYS A 224 11.03 -15.56 -1.78
N ARG A 225 9.81 -15.53 -2.33
CA ARG A 225 8.85 -16.65 -2.23
C ARG A 225 9.35 -17.92 -2.89
N LYS A 226 10.05 -17.83 -4.02
CA LYS A 226 10.67 -19.00 -4.68
C LYS A 226 11.76 -19.62 -3.80
N VAL A 227 12.60 -18.81 -3.18
CA VAL A 227 13.65 -19.28 -2.26
C VAL A 227 13.04 -19.91 -1.01
N GLU A 228 12.03 -19.28 -0.41
CA GLU A 228 11.32 -19.82 0.75
C GLU A 228 10.58 -21.13 0.44
N ALA A 229 9.91 -21.21 -0.71
CA ALA A 229 9.24 -22.43 -1.15
C ALA A 229 10.25 -23.57 -1.40
N LYS A 230 11.38 -23.26 -2.05
CA LYS A 230 12.47 -24.22 -2.24
C LYS A 230 13.00 -24.74 -0.91
N LYS A 231 13.26 -23.83 0.05
CA LYS A 231 13.70 -24.23 1.39
C LYS A 231 12.69 -25.16 2.08
N ARG A 232 11.39 -24.86 2.00
CA ARG A 232 10.35 -25.73 2.57
C ARG A 232 10.31 -27.11 1.90
N MET A 233 10.52 -27.18 0.59
CA MET A 233 10.62 -28.47 -0.11
C MET A 233 11.86 -29.25 0.35
N ASP A 234 13.01 -28.58 0.45
CA ASP A 234 14.25 -29.20 0.95
C ASP A 234 14.08 -29.69 2.40
N ASP A 235 13.40 -28.92 3.26
CA ASP A 235 13.10 -29.28 4.65
C ASP A 235 12.18 -30.51 4.72
N ILE A 236 11.12 -30.57 3.90
CA ILE A 236 10.21 -31.72 3.81
C ILE A 236 10.95 -32.97 3.29
N ASP A 237 11.78 -32.81 2.26
CA ASP A 237 12.56 -33.92 1.69
C ASP A 237 13.54 -34.49 2.72
N ASN A 238 14.15 -33.62 3.55
CA ASN A 238 15.01 -34.03 4.66
C ASN A 238 14.20 -34.75 5.76
N GLU A 239 13.03 -34.24 6.14
CA GLU A 239 12.14 -34.88 7.13
C GLU A 239 11.66 -36.27 6.66
N ILE A 240 11.29 -36.40 5.39
CA ILE A 240 10.92 -37.69 4.78
C ILE A 240 12.11 -38.64 4.80
N ARG A 241 13.31 -38.17 4.42
CA ARG A 241 14.53 -39.00 4.43
C ARG A 241 14.88 -39.49 5.84
N GLU A 242 14.77 -38.62 6.85
CA GLU A 242 15.00 -38.97 8.25
C GLU A 242 13.98 -39.99 8.74
N THR A 243 12.69 -39.78 8.42
CA THR A 243 11.61 -40.71 8.78
C THR A 243 11.78 -42.10 8.13
N VAL A 244 12.15 -42.16 6.85
CA VAL A 244 12.42 -43.42 6.15
C VAL A 244 13.64 -44.13 6.76
N THR A 245 14.69 -43.38 7.11
CA THR A 245 15.89 -43.97 7.73
C THR A 245 15.59 -44.56 9.11
N ASN A 246 14.86 -43.82 9.95
CA ASN A 246 14.48 -44.26 11.30
C ASN A 246 13.55 -45.49 11.27
N THR A 247 12.59 -45.53 10.34
CA THR A 247 11.67 -46.67 10.20
C THR A 247 12.35 -47.94 9.68
N LEU A 248 13.42 -47.81 8.87
CA LEU A 248 14.22 -48.95 8.43
C LEU A 248 15.11 -49.50 9.56
N THR A 249 15.68 -48.63 10.40
CA THR A 249 16.51 -49.08 11.54
C THR A 249 15.69 -49.77 12.63
N ASP A 250 14.48 -49.29 12.94
CA ASP A 250 13.65 -49.84 14.01
C ASP A 250 13.07 -51.23 13.71
N ASN A 251 12.88 -51.56 12.42
CA ASN A 251 12.33 -52.86 12.03
C ASN A 251 13.36 -54.00 12.00
N GLY A 252 14.63 -53.75 12.32
CA GLY A 252 15.67 -54.78 12.35
C GLY A 252 15.93 -55.46 11.00
N VAL A 253 15.38 -54.92 9.90
CA VAL A 253 15.60 -55.42 8.56
C VAL A 253 16.91 -54.80 8.05
N THR A 254 18.01 -55.50 8.26
CA THR A 254 19.27 -55.25 7.55
C THR A 254 19.10 -55.66 6.08
N SER A 255 18.23 -54.98 5.34
CA SER A 255 18.16 -55.15 3.90
C SER A 255 19.33 -54.39 3.30
N THR A 256 20.36 -55.13 2.89
CA THR A 256 21.35 -54.67 1.92
C THR A 256 20.63 -54.33 0.62
N VAL A 257 20.23 -53.08 0.46
CA VAL A 257 19.75 -52.53 -0.81
C VAL A 257 20.98 -52.33 -1.69
N THR A 258 21.25 -53.31 -2.56
CA THR A 258 22.17 -53.15 -3.67
C THR A 258 21.51 -52.21 -4.67
N ILE A 259 21.92 -50.95 -4.70
CA ILE A 259 21.50 -50.01 -5.74
C ILE A 259 22.25 -50.44 -7.01
N GLU A 260 21.58 -51.15 -7.91
CA GLU A 260 22.09 -51.32 -9.27
C GLU A 260 22.12 -49.92 -9.91
N GLU A 261 23.33 -49.41 -10.15
CA GLU A 261 23.57 -48.22 -10.97
C GLU A 261 22.94 -48.46 -12.35
N LEU A 262 21.74 -47.93 -12.56
CA LEU A 262 21.15 -47.74 -13.88
C LEU A 262 22.07 -46.78 -14.62
N GLY A 263 22.87 -47.35 -15.53
CA GLY A 263 23.92 -46.66 -16.25
C GLY A 263 23.45 -45.36 -16.89
N ASP A 264 24.33 -44.36 -16.83
CA ASP A 264 24.24 -43.07 -17.50
C ASP A 264 23.89 -43.29 -18.99
N GLY A 265 22.59 -43.20 -19.29
CA GLY A 265 22.12 -43.11 -20.66
C GLY A 265 22.49 -41.73 -21.18
N ASP A 266 23.37 -41.70 -22.18
CA ASP A 266 23.76 -40.53 -22.96
C ASP A 266 22.56 -39.58 -23.17
N ASP A 267 22.57 -38.47 -22.44
CA ASP A 267 21.59 -37.40 -22.59
C ASP A 267 21.83 -36.76 -23.98
N PRO A 268 20.86 -36.82 -24.91
CA PRO A 268 21.04 -36.26 -26.24
C PRO A 268 21.25 -34.75 -26.17
N GLU A 269 22.31 -34.26 -26.81
CA GLU A 269 22.64 -32.84 -26.89
C GLU A 269 21.42 -32.00 -27.35
N PRO A 270 21.16 -30.85 -26.73
CA PRO A 270 20.08 -29.97 -27.17
C PRO A 270 20.42 -29.36 -28.53
N GLU A 271 19.73 -29.81 -29.59
CA GLU A 271 19.78 -29.21 -30.92
C GLU A 271 19.45 -27.71 -30.85
N SER A 272 20.44 -26.89 -31.17
CA SER A 272 20.35 -25.44 -31.20
C SER A 272 19.75 -24.96 -32.53
N ASP A 273 18.43 -25.08 -32.71
CA ASP A 273 17.72 -24.46 -33.82
C ASP A 273 17.24 -23.05 -33.43
N LEU A 274 18.11 -22.07 -33.63
CA LEU A 274 17.76 -20.64 -33.66
C LEU A 274 17.62 -20.19 -35.13
N PRO A 275 16.46 -19.68 -35.57
CA PRO A 275 16.33 -19.04 -36.87
C PRO A 275 16.97 -17.63 -36.89
N PRO A 276 17.41 -17.16 -38.07
CA PRO A 276 18.09 -15.87 -38.26
C PRO A 276 17.20 -14.64 -38.08
#